data_AF-A0A7K2TC32-F1
#
_entry.id   AF-A0A7K2TC32-F1
#
_cell.length_a   1.000
_cell.length_b   1.000
_cell.length_c   1.000
_cell.angle_alpha   90.00
_cell.angle_beta   90.00
_cell.angle_gamma   90.00
#
_symmetry.space_group_name_H-M   'P 1'
#
loop_
_entity.id
_entity.type
_entity.pdbx_description
1 polymer ?
#
loop_
_entity_poly.entity_id
_entity_poly.type
_entity_poly.pdbx_seq_one_letter_code
_entity_poly.pdbx_strand_id
1 'polypeptide(L)'
;MTSLSTPPTRTAADAITPEALRATMGAFCTGVVVVTALDGRTDGTPLGFTCQSFVSLSFDPPLISVSPARTSTTWPRIREAGRFAVNILADDHAWLSDRFARSGTDKFAGVDWTPSPNGSPVLGGVSAWAECTLWREYDGGDHTVAVGEVTALGHDIGRNPLLYHRGTYPRADWRES
;
A
#
# COMPACT_ATOMS: atom_id res chain seq x y z
N MET A 1 -40.77 12.41 0.91
CA MET A 1 -39.94 13.58 0.54
C MET A 1 -38.62 13.05 0.02
N THR A 2 -38.43 13.05 -1.30
CA THR A 2 -37.18 12.61 -1.92
C THR A 2 -36.13 13.69 -1.70
N SER A 3 -35.16 13.44 -0.81
CA SER A 3 -34.03 14.34 -0.61
C SER A 3 -33.29 14.48 -1.94
N LEU A 4 -33.34 15.66 -2.55
CA LEU A 4 -32.54 15.97 -3.73
C LEU A 4 -31.08 16.03 -3.27
N SER A 5 -30.31 15.01 -3.62
CA SER A 5 -28.87 14.97 -3.39
C SER A 5 -28.23 16.16 -4.11
N THR A 6 -27.38 16.91 -3.40
CA THR A 6 -26.59 17.98 -4.01
C THR A 6 -25.69 17.37 -5.09
N PRO A 7 -25.71 17.88 -6.33
CA PRO A 7 -24.86 17.36 -7.39
C PRO A 7 -23.37 17.55 -7.03
N PRO A 8 -22.47 16.65 -7.46
CA PRO A 8 -21.05 16.78 -7.19
C PRO A 8 -20.49 18.08 -7.78
N THR A 9 -19.58 18.71 -7.06
CA THR A 9 -18.89 19.92 -7.50
C THR A 9 -18.15 19.66 -8.81
N ARG A 10 -18.28 20.59 -9.77
CA ARG A 10 -17.57 20.54 -11.05
C ARG A 10 -16.36 21.45 -11.00
N THR A 11 -15.19 20.93 -11.35
CA THR A 11 -13.96 21.70 -11.53
C THR A 11 -13.57 21.68 -13.01
N ALA A 12 -13.18 22.82 -13.57
CA ALA A 12 -12.64 22.90 -14.94
C ALA A 12 -11.21 22.34 -14.98
N ALA A 13 -10.75 21.86 -16.15
CA ALA A 13 -9.42 21.25 -16.29
C ALA A 13 -8.28 22.18 -15.85
N ASP A 14 -8.37 23.47 -16.18
CA ASP A 14 -7.35 24.48 -15.84
C ASP A 14 -7.35 24.88 -14.35
N ALA A 15 -8.30 24.35 -13.56
CA ALA A 15 -8.44 24.60 -12.13
C ALA A 15 -8.08 23.37 -11.25
N ILE A 16 -7.46 22.33 -11.83
CA ILE A 16 -7.01 21.16 -11.07
C ILE A 16 -5.73 21.52 -10.31
N THR A 17 -5.87 21.87 -9.02
CA THR A 17 -4.74 22.02 -8.10
C THR A 17 -4.46 20.70 -7.36
N PRO A 18 -3.24 20.48 -6.83
CA PRO A 18 -2.93 19.31 -6.00
C PRO A 18 -3.87 19.13 -4.81
N GLU A 19 -4.31 20.23 -4.19
CA GLU A 19 -5.24 20.21 -3.05
C GLU A 19 -6.63 19.77 -3.50
N ALA A 20 -7.13 20.30 -4.62
CA ALA A 20 -8.42 19.92 -5.19
C ALA A 20 -8.43 18.44 -5.63
N LEU A 21 -7.33 17.99 -6.25
CA LEU A 21 -7.16 16.58 -6.63
C LEU A 21 -7.14 15.68 -5.40
N ARG A 22 -6.35 16.02 -4.36
CA ARG A 22 -6.28 15.26 -3.10
C ARG A 22 -7.63 15.19 -2.39
N ALA A 23 -8.35 16.31 -2.32
CA ALA A 23 -9.67 16.36 -1.69
C ALA A 23 -10.69 15.49 -2.45
N THR A 24 -10.67 15.56 -3.79
CA THR A 24 -11.59 14.80 -4.64
C THR A 24 -11.28 13.31 -4.62
N MET A 25 -10.01 12.92 -4.83
CA MET A 25 -9.59 11.52 -4.83
C MET A 25 -9.70 10.89 -3.44
N GLY A 26 -9.58 11.68 -2.36
CA GLY A 26 -9.79 11.23 -0.99
C GLY A 26 -11.21 10.74 -0.69
N ALA A 27 -12.18 10.96 -1.59
CA ALA A 27 -13.50 10.37 -1.51
C ALA A 27 -13.53 8.86 -1.83
N PHE A 28 -12.51 8.33 -2.52
CA PHE A 28 -12.36 6.89 -2.71
C PHE A 28 -11.74 6.27 -1.46
N CYS A 29 -12.50 5.42 -0.78
CA CYS A 29 -12.00 4.66 0.37
C CYS A 29 -11.09 3.53 -0.11
N THR A 30 -9.94 3.37 0.53
CA THR A 30 -8.98 2.31 0.21
C THR A 30 -8.61 1.51 1.44
N GLY A 31 -8.04 0.33 1.23
CA GLY A 31 -7.19 -0.32 2.23
C GLY A 31 -5.82 0.36 2.30
N VAL A 32 -5.05 0.02 3.32
CA VAL A 32 -3.66 0.48 3.48
C VAL A 32 -2.71 -0.72 3.41
N VAL A 33 -1.61 -0.58 2.67
CA VAL A 33 -0.57 -1.60 2.62
C VAL A 33 0.78 -1.05 3.05
N VAL A 34 1.64 -1.94 3.56
CA VAL A 34 3.08 -1.69 3.69
C VAL A 34 3.82 -2.59 2.72
N VAL A 35 4.57 -1.96 1.81
CA VAL A 35 5.48 -2.68 0.91
C VAL A 35 6.79 -2.88 1.64
N THR A 36 7.30 -4.10 1.68
CA THR A 36 8.54 -4.47 2.38
C THR A 36 9.49 -5.27 1.50
N ALA A 37 10.78 -5.19 1.78
CA ALA A 37 11.79 -6.07 1.18
C ALA A 37 13.01 -6.15 2.10
N LEU A 38 13.97 -6.99 1.74
CA LEU A 38 15.32 -6.95 2.30
C LEU A 38 16.25 -6.22 1.34
N ASP A 39 17.07 -5.31 1.85
CA ASP A 39 18.06 -4.61 1.03
C ASP A 39 19.19 -5.54 0.61
N GLY A 40 19.27 -5.84 -0.68
CA GLY A 40 20.31 -6.67 -1.27
C GLY A 40 21.72 -6.05 -1.27
N ARG A 41 21.87 -4.74 -0.98
CA ARG A 41 23.17 -4.08 -0.84
C ARG A 41 23.77 -4.17 0.56
N THR A 42 22.98 -4.58 1.52
CA THR A 42 23.38 -4.74 2.93
C THR A 42 23.22 -6.20 3.33
N ASP A 43 23.61 -6.56 4.55
CA ASP A 43 23.39 -7.90 5.13
C ASP A 43 21.91 -8.19 5.41
N GLY A 44 20.99 -7.81 4.52
CA GLY A 44 19.55 -8.05 4.62
C GLY A 44 18.79 -7.05 5.49
N THR A 45 19.19 -5.78 5.52
CA THR A 45 18.44 -4.75 6.28
C THR A 45 17.00 -4.66 5.77
N PRO A 46 15.98 -4.73 6.64
CA PRO A 46 14.59 -4.65 6.20
C PRO A 46 14.23 -3.23 5.76
N LEU A 47 13.49 -3.16 4.66
CA LEU A 47 13.01 -1.95 4.01
C LEU A 47 11.49 -1.93 4.01
N GLY A 48 10.90 -0.76 4.10
CA GLY A 48 9.48 -0.64 3.80
C GLY A 48 8.92 0.76 3.78
N PHE A 49 7.75 0.88 3.16
CA PHE A 49 6.98 2.11 3.10
C PHE A 49 5.48 1.82 3.01
N THR A 50 4.68 2.74 3.56
CA THR A 50 3.22 2.70 3.45
C THR A 50 2.77 3.22 2.10
N CYS A 51 1.80 2.56 1.47
CA CYS A 51 1.07 3.14 0.35
C CYS A 51 -0.40 2.69 0.32
N GLN A 52 -1.21 3.43 -0.42
CA GLN A 52 -2.63 3.17 -0.60
C GLN A 52 -2.99 2.94 -2.07
N SER A 53 -2.01 3.10 -2.96
CA SER A 53 -2.09 2.88 -4.39
C SER A 53 -2.15 1.39 -4.78
N PHE A 54 -2.38 0.50 -3.81
CA PHE A 54 -2.40 -0.93 -4.06
C PHE A 54 -3.63 -1.30 -4.88
N VAL A 55 -3.42 -2.05 -5.95
CA VAL A 55 -4.50 -2.54 -6.83
C VAL A 55 -4.20 -3.97 -7.26
N SER A 56 -5.22 -4.84 -7.22
CA SER A 56 -5.18 -6.13 -7.92
C SER A 56 -5.29 -5.89 -9.43
N LEU A 57 -4.34 -6.37 -10.22
CA LEU A 57 -4.22 -6.00 -11.63
C LEU A 57 -4.64 -7.12 -12.59
N SER A 58 -4.20 -8.36 -12.34
CA SER A 58 -4.47 -9.51 -13.22
C SER A 58 -4.49 -10.81 -12.42
N PHE A 59 -5.27 -11.78 -12.88
CA PHE A 59 -5.29 -13.14 -12.32
C PHE A 59 -4.42 -14.13 -13.12
N ASP A 60 -4.22 -13.92 -14.42
CA ASP A 60 -3.37 -14.76 -15.27
C ASP A 60 -2.60 -13.90 -16.30
N PRO A 61 -1.29 -13.64 -16.08
CA PRO A 61 -0.52 -13.99 -14.88
C PRO A 61 -1.02 -13.24 -13.62
N PRO A 62 -0.71 -13.71 -12.40
CA PRO A 62 -1.18 -13.10 -11.16
C PRO A 62 -0.39 -11.83 -10.86
N LEU A 63 -0.97 -10.65 -11.13
CA LEU A 63 -0.30 -9.36 -11.01
C LEU A 63 -1.01 -8.43 -10.03
N ILE A 64 -0.23 -7.65 -9.29
CA ILE A 64 -0.68 -6.50 -8.50
C ILE A 64 0.11 -5.26 -8.92
N SER A 65 -0.35 -4.07 -8.52
CA SER A 65 0.43 -2.85 -8.65
C SER A 65 0.46 -2.01 -7.37
N VAL A 66 1.55 -1.26 -7.23
CA VAL A 66 1.73 -0.18 -6.25
C VAL A 66 2.40 0.99 -6.95
N SER A 67 2.13 2.21 -6.48
CA SER A 67 2.67 3.43 -7.06
C SER A 67 3.50 4.19 -6.04
N PRO A 68 4.79 3.86 -5.86
CA PRO A 68 5.70 4.63 -5.02
C PRO A 68 6.02 6.00 -5.63
N ALA A 69 6.14 7.03 -4.77
CA ALA A 69 6.57 8.36 -5.19
C ALA A 69 8.02 8.33 -5.70
N ARG A 70 8.32 9.15 -6.71
CA ARG A 70 9.69 9.29 -7.25
C ARG A 70 10.68 9.87 -6.24
N THR A 71 10.17 10.55 -5.22
CA THR A 71 10.94 11.08 -4.09
C THR A 71 11.23 10.03 -3.01
N SER A 72 10.73 8.79 -3.15
CA SER A 72 10.98 7.71 -2.20
C SER A 72 12.46 7.34 -2.16
N THR A 73 13.04 7.32 -0.96
CA THR A 73 14.38 6.78 -0.70
C THR A 73 14.39 5.26 -0.51
N THR A 74 13.20 4.66 -0.31
CA THR A 74 13.06 3.22 -0.06
C THR A 74 12.85 2.45 -1.36
N TRP A 75 12.02 2.98 -2.27
CA TRP A 75 11.64 2.26 -3.50
C TRP A 75 12.84 1.89 -4.39
N PRO A 76 13.83 2.77 -4.65
CA PRO A 76 14.97 2.40 -5.49
C PRO A 76 15.74 1.16 -4.98
N ARG A 77 15.80 0.96 -3.66
CA ARG A 77 16.45 -0.19 -3.02
C ARG A 77 15.61 -1.45 -3.15
N ILE A 78 14.29 -1.33 -2.98
CA ILE A 78 13.34 -2.45 -3.19
C ILE A 78 13.36 -2.90 -4.66
N ARG A 79 13.34 -1.94 -5.60
CA ARG A 79 13.41 -2.20 -7.04
C ARG A 79 14.64 -3.01 -7.41
N GLU A 80 15.79 -2.67 -6.86
CA GLU A 80 17.04 -3.38 -7.12
C GLU A 80 17.07 -4.78 -6.51
N ALA A 81 16.45 -4.97 -5.33
CA ALA A 81 16.28 -6.31 -4.77
C ALA A 81 15.39 -7.20 -5.67
N GLY A 82 14.48 -6.60 -6.43
CA GLY A 82 13.61 -7.27 -7.41
C GLY A 82 12.52 -8.16 -6.79
N ARG A 83 12.47 -8.23 -5.46
CA ARG A 83 11.51 -9.02 -4.68
C ARG A 83 11.02 -8.22 -3.49
N PHE A 84 9.74 -8.35 -3.19
CA PHE A 84 9.08 -7.62 -2.11
C PHE A 84 7.85 -8.35 -1.61
N ALA A 85 7.33 -7.93 -0.47
CA ALA A 85 6.00 -8.32 0.01
C ALA A 85 5.10 -7.09 0.11
N VAL A 86 3.82 -7.27 -0.20
CA VAL A 86 2.75 -6.30 0.08
C VAL A 86 1.98 -6.81 1.28
N ASN A 87 2.00 -6.04 2.36
CA ASN A 87 1.34 -6.36 3.63
C ASN A 87 0.05 -5.55 3.75
N ILE A 88 -1.11 -6.19 3.65
CA ILE A 88 -2.42 -5.55 3.83
C ILE A 88 -2.68 -5.39 5.32
N LEU A 89 -2.73 -4.15 5.80
CA LEU A 89 -2.80 -3.85 7.23
C LEU A 89 -4.19 -4.18 7.79
N ALA A 90 -4.23 -4.63 9.04
CA ALA A 90 -5.47 -4.87 9.79
C ALA A 90 -5.99 -3.59 10.48
N ASP A 91 -7.25 -3.56 10.90
CA ASP A 91 -7.94 -2.38 11.44
C ASP A 91 -7.26 -1.71 12.65
N ASP A 92 -6.50 -2.48 13.43
CA ASP A 92 -5.70 -2.05 14.58
C ASP A 92 -4.25 -1.62 14.22
N HIS A 93 -3.88 -1.63 12.94
CA HIS A 93 -2.52 -1.34 12.45
C HIS A 93 -2.31 0.10 11.94
N ALA A 94 -3.15 1.06 12.36
CA ALA A 94 -2.92 2.48 12.05
C ALA A 94 -1.50 2.95 12.42
N TRP A 95 -0.98 2.44 13.54
CA TRP A 95 0.38 2.75 14.00
C TRP A 95 1.49 2.27 13.04
N LEU A 96 1.30 1.13 12.35
CA LEU A 96 2.22 0.65 11.33
C LEU A 96 2.16 1.55 10.10
N SER A 97 0.94 1.91 9.66
CA SER A 97 0.75 2.84 8.55
C SER A 97 1.51 4.15 8.79
N ASP A 98 1.32 4.77 9.96
CA ASP A 98 1.99 6.03 10.32
C ASP A 98 3.51 5.88 10.40
N ARG A 99 3.99 4.79 10.98
CA ARG A 99 5.43 4.51 11.13
C ARG A 99 6.10 4.35 9.78
N PHE A 100 5.52 3.54 8.89
CA PHE A 100 6.10 3.24 7.59
C PHE A 100 5.95 4.38 6.58
N ALA A 101 5.07 5.36 6.84
CA ALA A 101 4.93 6.58 6.04
C ALA A 101 6.04 7.63 6.30
N ARG A 102 6.73 7.57 7.46
CA ARG A 102 7.80 8.52 7.82
C ARG A 102 9.11 8.22 7.10
N SER A 103 9.94 9.24 6.89
CA SER A 103 11.30 9.10 6.35
C SER A 103 12.35 9.15 7.46
N GLY A 104 13.48 8.46 7.26
CA GLY A 104 14.70 8.65 8.08
C GLY A 104 14.71 7.99 9.47
N THR A 105 13.72 7.19 9.82
CA THR A 105 13.67 6.43 11.09
C THR A 105 13.92 4.93 10.85
N ASP A 106 14.40 4.21 11.86
CA ASP A 106 14.32 2.75 11.88
C ASP A 106 12.84 2.33 12.02
N LYS A 107 12.23 1.95 10.89
CA LYS A 107 10.81 1.61 10.80
C LYS A 107 10.50 0.22 11.37
N PHE A 108 11.50 -0.65 11.48
CA PHE A 108 11.32 -2.04 11.91
C PHE A 108 11.63 -2.24 13.40
N ALA A 109 12.21 -1.25 14.08
CA ALA A 109 12.46 -1.30 15.52
C ALA A 109 11.17 -1.65 16.31
N GLY A 110 11.15 -2.82 16.94
CA GLY A 110 10.01 -3.31 17.71
C GLY A 110 8.77 -3.67 16.86
N VAL A 111 8.95 -3.94 15.56
CA VAL A 111 7.90 -4.49 14.69
C VAL A 111 8.18 -5.98 14.49
N ASP A 112 7.23 -6.82 14.86
CA ASP A 112 7.31 -8.25 14.59
C ASP A 112 7.07 -8.52 13.10
N TRP A 113 7.91 -9.38 12.52
CA TRP A 113 7.74 -9.86 11.15
C TRP A 113 8.41 -11.22 10.97
N THR A 114 7.96 -11.96 9.95
CA THR A 114 8.52 -13.24 9.54
C THR A 114 8.86 -13.21 8.05
N PRO A 115 9.91 -13.91 7.58
CA PRO A 115 10.21 -13.97 6.16
C PRO A 115 9.12 -14.74 5.40
N SER A 116 8.71 -14.22 4.24
CA SER A 116 8.00 -14.99 3.22
C SER A 116 8.96 -16.02 2.57
N PRO A 117 8.47 -16.94 1.71
CA PRO A 117 9.33 -17.90 1.00
C PRO A 117 10.55 -17.30 0.26
N ASN A 118 10.44 -16.10 -0.30
CA ASN A 118 11.54 -15.36 -0.94
C ASN A 118 12.35 -14.46 0.03
N GLY A 119 12.03 -14.50 1.32
CA GLY A 119 12.68 -13.76 2.39
C GLY A 119 12.10 -12.37 2.66
N SER A 120 11.12 -11.89 1.89
CA SER A 120 10.55 -10.55 2.09
C SER A 120 9.79 -10.46 3.44
N PRO A 121 9.90 -9.36 4.20
CA PRO A 121 9.26 -9.25 5.50
C PRO A 121 7.72 -9.27 5.44
N VAL A 122 7.09 -10.28 6.03
CA VAL A 122 5.64 -10.32 6.31
C VAL A 122 5.42 -9.80 7.73
N LEU A 123 4.75 -8.65 7.85
CA LEU A 123 4.49 -8.03 9.15
C LEU A 123 3.51 -8.88 9.96
N GLY A 124 3.75 -8.99 11.26
CA GLY A 124 2.89 -9.74 12.16
C GLY A 124 1.47 -9.16 12.19
N GLY A 125 0.46 -10.03 12.06
CA GLY A 125 -0.94 -9.63 12.21
C GLY A 125 -1.58 -8.92 11.02
N VAL A 126 -0.97 -8.94 9.85
CA VAL A 126 -1.61 -8.40 8.64
C VAL A 126 -2.89 -9.17 8.32
N SER A 127 -3.89 -8.51 7.72
CA SER A 127 -5.10 -9.20 7.27
C SER A 127 -4.80 -10.11 6.07
N ALA A 128 -3.83 -9.71 5.24
CA ALA A 128 -3.31 -10.52 4.15
C ALA A 128 -1.92 -10.04 3.71
N TRP A 129 -1.22 -10.88 2.96
CA TRP A 129 0.02 -10.52 2.32
C TRP A 129 0.17 -11.20 0.96
N ALA A 130 0.94 -10.55 0.08
CA ALA A 130 1.35 -11.09 -1.21
C ALA A 130 2.86 -10.89 -1.39
N GLU A 131 3.58 -11.99 -1.56
CA GLU A 131 4.96 -11.98 -2.02
C GLU A 131 5.00 -11.76 -3.53
N CYS A 132 5.88 -10.88 -3.96
CA CYS A 132 5.99 -10.46 -5.34
C CYS A 132 7.43 -10.51 -5.84
N THR A 133 7.59 -10.83 -7.13
CA THR A 133 8.77 -10.47 -7.93
C THR A 133 8.42 -9.27 -8.79
N LEU A 134 9.33 -8.31 -8.93
CA LEU A 134 9.11 -7.14 -9.78
C LEU A 134 8.95 -7.57 -11.24
N TRP A 135 7.77 -7.32 -11.80
CA TRP A 135 7.44 -7.66 -13.18
C TRP A 135 7.90 -6.54 -14.12
N ARG A 136 7.33 -5.34 -13.95
CA ARG A 136 7.60 -4.15 -14.80
C ARG A 136 7.35 -2.85 -14.03
N GLU A 137 7.94 -1.77 -14.53
CA GLU A 137 7.64 -0.40 -14.09
C GLU A 137 7.17 0.45 -15.26
N TYR A 138 6.28 1.40 -14.98
CA TYR A 138 5.78 2.38 -15.95
C TYR A 138 5.86 3.80 -15.37
N ASP A 139 5.93 4.79 -16.25
CA ASP A 139 5.83 6.20 -15.87
C ASP A 139 4.43 6.51 -15.33
N GLY A 140 4.37 7.21 -14.19
CA GLY A 140 3.13 7.67 -13.56
C GLY A 140 3.21 9.14 -13.13
N GLY A 141 3.94 9.98 -13.86
CA GLY A 141 4.11 11.40 -13.51
C GLY A 141 5.04 11.62 -12.33
N ASP A 142 4.54 11.98 -11.15
CA ASP A 142 5.36 12.11 -9.94
C ASP A 142 5.54 10.78 -9.19
N HIS A 143 4.92 9.71 -9.69
CA HIS A 143 5.06 8.34 -9.20
C HIS A 143 5.62 7.41 -10.27
N THR A 144 6.06 6.24 -9.82
CA THR A 144 6.29 5.08 -10.70
C THR A 144 5.16 4.11 -10.50
N VAL A 145 4.59 3.53 -11.56
CA VAL A 145 3.65 2.40 -11.42
C VAL A 145 4.46 1.12 -11.46
N ALA A 146 4.61 0.48 -10.32
CA ALA A 146 5.35 -0.77 -10.18
C ALA A 146 4.38 -1.96 -10.16
N VAL A 147 4.60 -2.90 -11.07
CA VAL A 147 3.82 -4.13 -11.19
C VAL A 147 4.62 -5.28 -10.60
N GLY A 148 4.01 -6.02 -9.68
CA GLY A 148 4.57 -7.24 -9.09
C GLY A 148 3.82 -8.47 -9.58
N GLU A 149 4.55 -9.52 -9.96
CA GLU A 149 3.99 -10.86 -10.14
C GLU A 149 3.96 -11.57 -8.79
N VAL A 150 2.79 -12.05 -8.39
CA VAL A 150 2.58 -12.70 -7.09
C VAL A 150 3.10 -14.13 -7.13
N THR A 151 4.06 -14.45 -6.26
CA THR A 151 4.71 -15.77 -6.20
C THR A 151 4.29 -16.60 -4.99
N ALA A 152 3.81 -15.95 -3.93
CA ALA A 152 3.17 -16.59 -2.78
C ALA A 152 2.20 -15.59 -2.12
N LEU A 153 1.18 -16.07 -1.41
CA LEU A 153 0.24 -15.21 -0.71
C LEU A 153 -0.38 -15.93 0.50
N GLY A 154 -0.89 -15.15 1.43
CA GLY A 154 -1.60 -15.64 2.61
C GLY A 154 -2.60 -14.61 3.13
N HIS A 155 -3.57 -15.07 3.92
CA HIS A 155 -4.56 -14.19 4.55
C HIS A 155 -5.05 -14.75 5.88
N ASP A 156 -5.58 -13.86 6.71
CA ASP A 156 -6.29 -14.17 7.94
C ASP A 156 -7.72 -13.63 7.82
N ILE A 157 -8.68 -14.52 7.60
CA ILE A 157 -10.10 -14.17 7.45
C ILE A 157 -10.69 -13.58 8.74
N GLY A 158 -10.06 -13.78 9.90
CA GLY A 158 -10.49 -13.22 11.17
C GLY A 158 -10.10 -11.76 11.36
N ARG A 159 -9.29 -11.18 10.46
CA ARG A 159 -8.79 -9.82 10.58
C ARG A 159 -9.31 -8.92 9.47
N ASN A 160 -10.05 -7.91 9.89
CA ASN A 160 -10.56 -6.89 9.00
C ASN A 160 -9.46 -5.91 8.57
N PRO A 161 -9.49 -5.39 7.33
CA PRO A 161 -8.47 -4.49 6.84
C PRO A 161 -8.58 -3.07 7.43
N LEU A 162 -7.44 -2.40 7.54
CA LEU A 162 -7.35 -0.97 7.82
C LEU A 162 -7.91 -0.19 6.64
N LEU A 163 -8.95 0.61 6.90
CA LEU A 163 -9.51 1.52 5.92
C LEU A 163 -8.85 2.89 6.02
N TYR A 164 -8.74 3.58 4.90
CA TYR A 164 -8.38 4.99 4.85
C TYR A 164 -9.34 5.75 3.96
N HIS A 165 -9.85 6.84 4.51
CA HIS A 165 -10.79 7.72 3.82
C HIS A 165 -10.60 9.16 4.31
N ARG A 166 -10.42 10.09 3.37
CA ARG A 166 -10.25 11.54 3.64
C ARG A 166 -9.24 11.88 4.75
N GLY A 167 -8.09 11.20 4.79
CA GLY A 167 -7.04 11.50 5.78
C GLY A 167 -7.24 10.84 7.14
N THR A 168 -8.22 9.95 7.27
CA THR A 168 -8.57 9.31 8.54
C THR A 168 -8.65 7.79 8.39
N TYR A 169 -8.57 7.08 9.52
CA TYR A 169 -8.75 5.63 9.61
C TYR A 169 -10.15 5.32 10.18
N PRO A 170 -11.22 5.34 9.35
CA PRO A 170 -12.55 4.97 9.83
C PRO A 170 -12.59 3.50 10.22
N ARG A 171 -13.42 3.16 11.21
CA ARG A 171 -13.79 1.77 11.48
C ARG A 171 -15.03 1.41 10.68
N ALA A 172 -15.05 0.22 10.10
CA ALA A 172 -16.23 -0.33 9.45
C ALA A 172 -16.90 -1.37 10.36
N ASP A 173 -18.22 -1.41 10.29
CA ASP A 173 -19.02 -2.48 10.89
C ASP A 173 -19.09 -3.64 9.90
N TRP A 174 -18.14 -4.55 10.01
CA TRP A 174 -18.09 -5.76 9.18
C TRP A 174 -19.22 -6.71 9.61
N ARG A 175 -20.20 -6.89 8.73
CA ARG A 175 -21.26 -7.87 8.94
C ARG A 175 -20.82 -9.22 8.39
N GLU A 176 -20.94 -10.27 9.20
CA GLU A 176 -20.83 -11.64 8.72
C GLU A 176 -21.92 -11.89 7.66
N SER A 177 -21.51 -12.46 6.52
CA SER A 177 -22.39 -12.79 5.40
C SER A 177 -22.97 -14.18 5.56
#